data_AF-A0A1S3CWM1-F1
#
_entry.id   AF-A0A1S3CWM1-F1
#
_cell.length_a   1.000
_cell.length_b   1.000
_cell.length_c   1.000
_cell.angle_alpha   90.00
_cell.angle_beta   90.00
_cell.angle_gamma   90.00
#
_symmetry.space_group_name_H-M   'P 1'
#
loop_
_entity.id
_entity.type
_entity.pdbx_description
1 polymer ?
#
loop_
_entity_poly.entity_id
_entity_poly.type
_entity_poly.pdbx_seq_one_letter_code
_entity_poly.pdbx_strand_id
1 'polypeptide(L)'
;MTTKLIEKTTTNLVYRPGYSQVYTEGDIQNEDDFCRKDMDEFPEGHWVIPPPDNLNHFKNEGTCQTDLVNHLRDIGKIRTERVAQAFYKVDRGNFANEEPYQDVSASLGYAGVMNAPNQIADAAENLKLHLVDGAKVLDLGSGSGYQTCVFAHMVGPTGKVIGVEHIPELIEASLRNISKGNKDLLDSGRVRIVEADAREGYLPEAPYDVIYYGGCVSEVPSRVLNQLKKGGRILAPIGPMDDFQKLTQIDRFHDNTLQKTDLFEVAYDAIMRKALQMDIHKFQMDPVDENLFTLMDKDSDELFSERVWELKQDPLYTTEKWIPQPPGYTTPGEITTRDKYGRLVTWNYSGWPVV
;
A
#
# COMPACT_ATOMS: atom_id res chain seq x y z
N MET A 1 -4.46 47.39 48.98
CA MET A 1 -5.02 46.24 49.73
C MET A 1 -5.95 45.49 48.80
N THR A 2 -5.94 44.19 48.54
CA THR A 2 -5.01 43.06 48.70
C THR A 2 -5.77 41.87 48.06
N THR A 3 -5.16 41.08 47.15
CA THR A 3 -5.35 39.59 46.94
C THR A 3 -6.76 39.02 46.60
N LYS A 4 -6.98 37.99 45.75
CA LYS A 4 -6.22 36.82 45.20
C LYS A 4 -6.75 36.50 43.78
N LEU A 5 -5.90 36.22 42.78
CA LEU A 5 -5.43 34.89 42.31
C LEU A 5 -6.53 33.87 41.97
N ILE A 6 -6.63 33.49 40.68
CA ILE A 6 -6.50 32.10 40.16
C ILE A 6 -6.02 32.21 38.70
N GLU A 7 -4.80 31.73 38.47
CA GLU A 7 -4.29 31.33 37.16
C GLU A 7 -5.02 30.08 36.67
N LYS A 8 -5.24 29.96 35.37
CA LYS A 8 -5.29 28.66 34.70
C LYS A 8 -4.32 28.67 33.53
N THR A 9 -3.08 28.36 33.86
CA THR A 9 -2.19 27.55 33.04
C THR A 9 -2.88 26.23 32.70
N THR A 10 -2.94 25.88 31.42
CA THR A 10 -3.04 24.47 31.02
C THR A 10 -2.24 24.29 29.73
N THR A 11 -0.94 24.12 29.95
CA THR A 11 -0.03 23.31 29.15
C THR A 11 -0.73 22.05 28.64
N ASN A 12 -0.91 21.91 27.33
CA ASN A 12 -0.95 20.59 26.72
C ASN A 12 0.48 20.25 26.33
N LEU A 13 1.15 19.57 27.26
CA LEU A 13 2.38 18.85 27.06
C LEU A 13 2.14 17.75 26.02
N VAL A 14 2.70 17.90 24.82
CA VAL A 14 3.04 16.72 24.01
C VAL A 14 4.47 16.37 24.38
N TYR A 15 4.60 15.34 25.22
CA TYR A 15 5.87 14.73 25.56
C TYR A 15 6.43 14.04 24.31
N ARG A 16 7.46 14.64 23.69
CA ARG A 16 8.35 13.95 22.76
C ARG A 16 9.69 13.74 23.48
N PRO A 17 10.16 12.50 23.70
CA PRO A 17 11.52 12.28 24.14
C PRO A 17 12.46 12.54 22.96
N GLY A 18 13.35 13.53 23.12
CA GLY A 18 14.49 13.76 22.24
C GLY A 18 14.46 15.11 21.53
N TYR A 19 15.41 15.96 21.91
CA TYR A 19 15.87 17.20 21.26
C TYR A 19 15.15 18.51 21.61
N SER A 20 15.99 19.43 22.09
CA SER A 20 15.71 20.72 22.69
C SER A 20 16.34 21.83 21.84
N GLN A 21 15.55 22.78 21.32
CA GLN A 21 15.79 24.24 21.33
C GLN A 21 14.78 24.96 20.42
N VAL A 22 14.37 26.16 20.85
CA VAL A 22 13.39 27.04 20.20
C VAL A 22 14.14 28.29 19.72
N TYR A 23 13.88 28.75 18.49
CA TYR A 23 14.31 30.06 17.99
C TYR A 23 13.12 30.79 17.33
N THR A 24 13.09 32.12 17.42
CA THR A 24 12.05 33.03 16.93
C THR A 24 12.49 33.76 15.65
N GLU A 25 11.54 34.03 14.74
CA GLU A 25 11.73 34.73 13.46
C GLU A 25 12.36 36.13 13.59
N GLY A 26 13.39 36.37 12.80
CA GLY A 26 14.00 37.68 12.60
C GLY A 26 15.23 37.55 11.69
N ASP A 27 15.14 38.19 10.51
CA ASP A 27 16.23 38.47 9.55
C ASP A 27 16.41 37.47 8.38
N ILE A 28 15.48 37.50 7.41
CA ILE A 28 15.75 37.13 6.01
C ILE A 28 15.35 38.32 5.13
N GLN A 29 16.32 38.92 4.43
CA GLN A 29 16.12 39.95 3.41
C GLN A 29 16.70 39.44 2.08
N ASN A 30 15.81 39.11 1.13
CA ASN A 30 15.99 38.78 -0.30
C ASN A 30 16.25 37.31 -0.73
N GLU A 31 15.50 36.91 -1.77
CA GLU A 31 15.37 35.55 -2.35
C GLU A 31 16.20 35.29 -3.64
N ASP A 32 17.10 36.20 -4.05
CA ASP A 32 17.82 36.05 -5.32
C ASP A 32 19.32 35.81 -5.13
N ASP A 33 19.75 34.57 -4.83
CA ASP A 33 21.13 34.13 -5.15
C ASP A 33 21.39 32.61 -5.20
N PHE A 34 20.37 31.74 -5.31
CA PHE A 34 20.61 30.28 -5.45
C PHE A 34 20.66 29.83 -6.92
N CYS A 35 21.47 30.51 -7.74
CA CYS A 35 21.86 29.97 -9.03
C CYS A 35 23.35 30.20 -9.28
N ARG A 36 24.10 29.10 -9.20
CA ARG A 36 25.54 28.95 -9.47
C ARG A 36 26.46 29.47 -8.36
N LYS A 37 27.04 28.52 -7.61
CA LYS A 37 28.49 28.32 -7.55
C LYS A 37 28.85 27.01 -6.84
N ASP A 38 29.78 26.31 -7.49
CA ASP A 38 30.83 25.48 -6.90
C ASP A 38 30.40 24.15 -6.23
N MET A 39 30.27 23.14 -7.11
CA MET A 39 30.67 21.77 -6.82
C MET A 39 32.19 21.75 -6.64
N ASP A 40 32.68 21.79 -5.40
CA ASP A 40 33.92 21.16 -4.93
C ASP A 40 34.09 21.50 -3.43
N GLU A 41 34.58 20.52 -2.65
CA GLU A 41 34.82 20.51 -1.18
C GLU A 41 33.67 20.00 -0.28
N PHE A 42 33.65 18.68 -0.06
CA PHE A 42 32.98 18.05 1.09
C PHE A 42 33.97 17.89 2.26
N PRO A 43 33.63 18.39 3.46
CA PRO A 43 34.09 17.80 4.71
C PRO A 43 32.93 17.16 5.51
N GLU A 44 33.29 16.15 6.28
CA GLU A 44 32.42 15.32 7.12
C GLU A 44 31.65 16.13 8.19
N GLY A 45 30.36 15.79 8.38
CA GLY A 45 29.62 16.06 9.61
C GLY A 45 28.58 17.17 9.53
N HIS A 46 27.36 16.82 9.96
CA HIS A 46 26.21 17.69 10.26
C HIS A 46 25.31 18.09 9.08
N TRP A 47 24.24 17.31 8.88
CA TRP A 47 23.08 17.72 8.09
C TRP A 47 22.25 18.73 8.87
N VAL A 48 22.22 19.98 8.41
CA VAL A 48 21.20 20.96 8.83
C VAL A 48 20.01 20.76 7.91
N ILE A 49 18.93 20.17 8.43
CA ILE A 49 17.63 20.16 7.75
C ILE A 49 17.05 21.57 7.96
N PRO A 50 16.79 22.37 6.90
CA PRO A 50 16.15 23.67 7.08
C PRO A 50 14.74 23.48 7.67
N PRO A 51 14.25 24.40 8.52
CA PRO A 51 12.89 24.35 9.03
C PRO A 51 11.88 24.39 7.86
N PRO A 52 10.70 23.79 8.02
CA PRO A 52 9.69 23.70 6.96
C PRO A 52 8.97 25.05 6.79
N ASP A 53 9.67 26.05 6.29
CA ASP A 53 9.08 27.33 5.91
C ASP A 53 8.74 27.28 4.42
N ASN A 54 7.59 26.68 4.12
CA ASN A 54 6.63 27.08 3.10
C ASN A 54 5.61 25.96 2.83
N LEU A 55 4.44 26.08 3.46
CA LEU A 55 3.21 25.31 3.21
C LEU A 55 2.60 25.58 1.82
N ASN A 56 3.42 25.59 0.76
CA ASN A 56 2.99 25.76 -0.64
C ASN A 56 3.77 24.89 -1.65
N HIS A 57 4.42 23.80 -1.21
CA HIS A 57 5.12 22.85 -2.10
C HIS A 57 4.23 21.79 -2.80
N PHE A 58 2.94 22.07 -3.02
CA PHE A 58 2.07 21.27 -3.91
C PHE A 58 2.11 21.74 -5.37
N LYS A 59 3.28 22.13 -5.90
CA LYS A 59 3.42 22.54 -7.32
C LYS A 59 4.74 22.12 -7.97
N ASN A 60 5.12 20.87 -7.77
CA ASN A 60 5.91 20.13 -8.76
C ASN A 60 5.20 18.81 -9.05
N GLU A 61 3.95 18.95 -9.47
CA GLU A 61 3.15 17.86 -10.00
C GLU A 61 3.70 17.53 -11.39
N GLY A 62 4.41 16.41 -11.49
CA GLY A 62 5.02 15.99 -12.73
C GLY A 62 3.99 15.80 -13.84
N THR A 63 4.33 16.19 -15.07
CA THR A 63 3.46 15.99 -16.24
C THR A 63 3.82 14.75 -17.04
N CYS A 64 4.92 14.10 -16.66
CA CYS A 64 5.44 12.91 -17.32
C CYS A 64 6.17 11.97 -16.34
N GLN A 65 6.47 10.75 -16.79
CA GLN A 65 7.20 9.76 -16.01
C GLN A 65 8.54 10.28 -15.49
N THR A 66 9.23 11.13 -16.26
CA THR A 66 10.53 11.69 -15.83
C THR A 66 10.37 12.58 -14.60
N ASP A 67 9.36 13.45 -14.60
CA ASP A 67 9.08 14.34 -13.49
C ASP A 67 8.71 13.54 -12.23
N LEU A 68 7.88 12.50 -12.38
CA LEU A 68 7.52 11.59 -11.28
C LEU A 68 8.78 10.95 -10.66
N VAL A 69 9.69 10.41 -11.49
CA VAL A 69 10.90 9.77 -10.97
C VAL A 69 11.84 10.78 -10.30
N ASN A 70 11.96 12.00 -10.85
CA ASN A 70 12.74 13.06 -10.21
C ASN A 70 12.14 13.44 -8.85
N HIS A 71 10.83 13.63 -8.78
CA HIS A 71 10.12 13.88 -7.53
C HIS A 71 10.43 12.78 -6.48
N LEU A 72 10.33 11.50 -6.87
CA LEU A 72 10.64 10.37 -5.98
C LEU A 72 12.11 10.34 -5.51
N ARG A 73 13.04 10.87 -6.31
CA ARG A 73 14.45 11.04 -5.90
C ARG A 73 14.61 12.18 -4.91
N ASP A 74 13.97 13.32 -5.17
CA ASP A 74 14.02 14.51 -4.33
C ASP A 74 13.48 14.22 -2.92
N ILE A 75 12.41 13.43 -2.80
CA ILE A 75 11.85 12.99 -1.51
C ILE A 75 12.56 11.76 -0.91
N GLY A 76 13.66 11.28 -1.52
CA GLY A 76 14.49 10.19 -0.99
C GLY A 76 13.87 8.78 -1.06
N LYS A 77 12.81 8.60 -1.86
CA LYS A 77 12.14 7.30 -2.07
C LYS A 77 12.85 6.45 -3.10
N ILE A 78 13.39 7.05 -4.16
CA ILE A 78 14.35 6.40 -5.06
C ILE A 78 15.75 6.91 -4.72
N ARG A 79 16.61 5.99 -4.26
CA ARG A 79 17.97 6.31 -3.78
C ARG A 79 19.05 5.74 -4.67
N THR A 80 18.72 4.75 -5.50
CA THR A 80 19.68 4.03 -6.33
C THR A 80 19.37 4.19 -7.81
N GLU A 81 20.43 4.41 -8.58
CA GLU A 81 20.31 4.63 -10.03
C GLU A 81 19.64 3.44 -10.74
N ARG A 82 19.92 2.21 -10.29
CA ARG A 82 19.29 1.01 -10.87
C ARG A 82 17.77 1.00 -10.69
N VAL A 83 17.26 1.49 -9.56
CA VAL A 83 15.81 1.62 -9.31
C VAL A 83 15.24 2.73 -10.18
N ALA A 84 15.88 3.90 -10.24
CA ALA A 84 15.44 5.00 -11.10
C ALA A 84 15.34 4.56 -12.58
N GLN A 85 16.35 3.86 -13.09
CA GLN A 85 16.36 3.34 -14.46
C GLN A 85 15.25 2.31 -14.73
N ALA A 86 14.81 1.55 -13.73
CA ALA A 86 13.66 0.66 -13.90
C ALA A 86 12.36 1.45 -14.01
N PHE A 87 12.18 2.49 -13.18
CA PHE A 87 11.00 3.35 -13.22
C PHE A 87 10.92 4.17 -14.52
N TYR A 88 12.04 4.68 -15.05
CA TYR A 88 12.03 5.41 -16.32
C TYR A 88 11.58 4.54 -17.51
N LYS A 89 11.72 3.21 -17.43
CA LYS A 89 11.34 2.28 -18.50
C LYS A 89 9.88 1.84 -18.45
N VAL A 90 9.15 2.21 -17.41
CA VAL A 90 7.75 1.83 -17.21
C VAL A 90 6.96 3.12 -17.01
N ASP A 91 6.39 3.64 -18.08
CA ASP A 91 5.57 4.85 -18.04
C ASP A 91 4.24 4.55 -17.34
N ARG A 92 4.03 5.14 -16.15
CA ARG A 92 2.82 4.96 -15.33
C ARG A 92 1.56 5.46 -16.03
N GLY A 93 1.67 6.37 -17.00
CA GLY A 93 0.56 6.82 -17.86
C GLY A 93 -0.07 5.71 -18.70
N ASN A 94 0.61 4.58 -18.89
CA ASN A 94 0.01 3.41 -19.53
C ASN A 94 -0.89 2.59 -18.60
N PHE A 95 -0.77 2.78 -17.28
CA PHE A 95 -1.33 1.93 -16.23
C PHE A 95 -2.36 2.64 -15.34
N ALA A 96 -2.32 3.97 -15.26
CA ALA A 96 -3.29 4.81 -14.57
C ALA A 96 -4.03 5.72 -15.56
N ASN A 97 -5.34 5.85 -15.41
CA ASN A 97 -6.16 6.74 -16.26
C ASN A 97 -6.20 8.17 -15.71
N GLU A 98 -6.21 8.31 -14.39
CA GLU A 98 -6.31 9.59 -13.69
C GLU A 98 -4.99 9.87 -12.97
N GLU A 99 -4.55 11.12 -13.02
CA GLU A 99 -3.39 11.62 -12.28
C GLU A 99 -2.14 10.70 -12.34
N PRO A 100 -1.75 10.19 -13.53
CA PRO A 100 -0.82 9.06 -13.63
C PRO A 100 0.59 9.36 -13.11
N TYR A 101 0.96 10.64 -13.00
CA TYR A 101 2.29 11.07 -12.57
C TYR A 101 2.30 11.74 -11.19
N GLN A 102 1.17 11.71 -10.48
CA GLN A 102 1.10 12.12 -9.08
C GLN A 102 1.55 10.98 -8.17
N ASP A 103 2.15 11.32 -7.03
CA ASP A 103 2.54 10.36 -6.00
C ASP A 103 1.34 9.92 -5.14
N VAL A 104 0.33 9.37 -5.80
CA VAL A 104 -0.92 8.89 -5.18
C VAL A 104 -1.30 7.52 -5.72
N SER A 105 -2.06 6.78 -4.92
CA SER A 105 -2.66 5.52 -5.36
C SER A 105 -3.73 5.77 -6.43
N ALA A 106 -3.88 4.84 -7.37
CA ALA A 106 -4.83 4.95 -8.47
C ALA A 106 -5.87 3.84 -8.41
N SER A 107 -7.16 4.18 -8.57
CA SER A 107 -8.23 3.20 -8.68
C SER A 107 -8.10 2.38 -9.97
N LEU A 108 -8.29 1.08 -9.87
CA LEU A 108 -8.30 0.14 -10.99
C LEU A 108 -9.72 -0.31 -11.38
N GLY A 109 -10.73 0.18 -10.66
CA GLY A 109 -12.05 -0.46 -10.64
C GLY A 109 -11.99 -1.79 -9.88
N TYR A 110 -13.13 -2.49 -9.80
CA TYR A 110 -13.22 -3.78 -9.10
C TYR A 110 -12.76 -3.74 -7.63
N ALA A 111 -12.93 -2.60 -6.96
CA ALA A 111 -12.35 -2.34 -5.63
C ALA A 111 -10.84 -2.62 -5.53
N GLY A 112 -10.13 -2.61 -6.67
CA GLY A 112 -8.69 -2.74 -6.75
C GLY A 112 -8.02 -1.37 -6.82
N VAL A 113 -6.83 -1.29 -6.22
CA VAL A 113 -6.05 -0.07 -6.15
C VAL A 113 -4.61 -0.38 -6.56
N MET A 114 -4.04 0.45 -7.42
CA MET A 114 -2.61 0.45 -7.69
C MET A 114 -1.91 1.34 -6.67
N ASN A 115 -0.94 0.77 -5.96
CA ASN A 115 -0.13 1.47 -4.97
C ASN A 115 0.48 2.77 -5.51
N ALA A 116 0.70 3.71 -4.59
CA ALA A 116 1.35 4.97 -4.88
C ALA A 116 2.80 4.74 -5.37
N PRO A 117 3.33 5.60 -6.26
CA PRO A 117 4.70 5.50 -6.76
C PRO A 117 5.75 5.38 -5.65
N ASN A 118 5.62 6.11 -4.54
CA ASN A 118 6.53 6.02 -3.40
C ASN A 118 6.56 4.64 -2.72
N GLN A 119 5.43 3.95 -2.62
CA GLN A 119 5.31 2.61 -2.04
C GLN A 119 6.01 1.57 -2.93
N ILE A 120 5.85 1.71 -4.24
CA ILE A 120 6.52 0.86 -5.23
C ILE A 120 8.03 1.13 -5.22
N ALA A 121 8.45 2.39 -5.02
CA ALA A 121 9.86 2.75 -4.90
C ALA A 121 10.47 2.16 -3.62
N ASP A 122 9.76 2.23 -2.50
CA ASP A 122 10.15 1.59 -1.25
C ASP A 122 10.31 0.07 -1.42
N ALA A 123 9.38 -0.60 -2.11
CA ALA A 123 9.49 -2.02 -2.42
C ALA A 123 10.74 -2.32 -3.27
N ALA A 124 10.94 -1.59 -4.37
CA ALA A 124 12.09 -1.77 -5.26
C ALA A 124 13.42 -1.53 -4.54
N GLU A 125 13.52 -0.50 -3.69
CA GLU A 125 14.72 -0.20 -2.90
C GLU A 125 15.04 -1.27 -1.86
N ASN A 126 14.02 -1.81 -1.18
CA ASN A 126 14.20 -2.87 -0.18
C ASN A 126 14.51 -4.24 -0.80
N LEU A 127 14.11 -4.44 -2.06
CA LEU A 127 14.32 -5.69 -2.80
C LEU A 127 15.51 -5.63 -3.77
N LYS A 128 16.16 -4.48 -3.97
CA LYS A 128 17.21 -4.30 -5.00
C LYS A 128 18.36 -5.31 -4.93
N LEU A 129 18.72 -5.83 -3.76
CA LEU A 129 19.78 -6.84 -3.66
C LEU A 129 19.33 -8.23 -4.13
N HIS A 130 18.03 -8.48 -4.22
CA HIS A 130 17.43 -9.76 -4.66
C HIS A 130 16.84 -9.66 -6.07
N LEU A 131 16.44 -8.47 -6.51
CA LEU A 131 15.95 -8.20 -7.87
C LEU A 131 17.13 -8.07 -8.86
N VAL A 132 17.96 -9.09 -8.97
CA VAL A 132 19.17 -9.13 -9.82
C VAL A 132 18.90 -9.89 -11.12
N ASP A 133 19.81 -9.78 -12.10
CA ASP A 133 19.68 -10.52 -13.36
C ASP A 133 19.50 -12.02 -13.10
N GLY A 134 18.49 -12.62 -13.73
CA GLY A 134 18.16 -14.05 -13.59
C GLY A 134 17.25 -14.39 -12.41
N ALA A 135 16.93 -13.44 -11.53
CA ALA A 135 16.03 -13.68 -10.41
C ALA A 135 14.60 -13.98 -10.89
N LYS A 136 13.93 -14.90 -10.19
CA LYS A 136 12.51 -15.21 -10.35
C LYS A 136 11.70 -14.56 -9.22
N VAL A 137 10.71 -13.76 -9.60
CA VAL A 137 9.91 -12.96 -8.67
C VAL A 137 8.44 -13.34 -8.78
N LEU A 138 7.77 -13.42 -7.64
CA LEU A 138 6.32 -13.54 -7.54
C LEU A 138 5.73 -12.23 -7.00
N ASP A 139 4.83 -11.62 -7.75
CA ASP A 139 4.14 -10.37 -7.42
C ASP A 139 2.67 -10.68 -7.12
N LEU A 140 2.30 -10.71 -5.84
CA LEU A 140 1.00 -11.16 -5.34
C LEU A 140 0.04 -9.98 -5.21
N GLY A 141 -1.05 -9.98 -6.00
CA GLY A 141 -1.92 -8.80 -6.15
C GLY A 141 -1.38 -7.84 -7.21
N SER A 142 -1.05 -8.37 -8.39
CA SER A 142 -0.37 -7.61 -9.45
C SER A 142 -1.20 -6.47 -10.06
N GLY A 143 -2.54 -6.49 -9.93
CA GLY A 143 -3.42 -5.39 -10.28
C GLY A 143 -3.20 -4.88 -11.71
N SER A 144 -2.71 -3.65 -11.85
CA SER A 144 -2.47 -3.02 -13.15
C SER A 144 -1.29 -3.63 -13.94
N GLY A 145 -0.41 -4.39 -13.29
CA GLY A 145 0.85 -4.89 -13.86
C GLY A 145 2.01 -3.89 -13.88
N TYR A 146 1.83 -2.68 -13.35
CA TYR A 146 2.87 -1.64 -13.33
C TYR A 146 4.11 -2.08 -12.55
N GLN A 147 3.93 -2.50 -11.29
CA GLN A 147 5.04 -2.96 -10.46
C GLN A 147 5.69 -4.23 -11.01
N THR A 148 4.88 -5.15 -11.56
CA THR A 148 5.39 -6.36 -12.22
C THR A 148 6.39 -6.01 -13.32
N CYS A 149 6.13 -4.96 -14.11
CA CYS A 149 7.06 -4.45 -15.11
C CYS A 149 8.29 -3.76 -14.52
N VAL A 150 8.14 -2.99 -13.45
CA VAL A 150 9.27 -2.36 -12.73
C VAL A 150 10.24 -3.45 -12.24
N PHE A 151 9.73 -4.48 -11.57
CA PHE A 151 10.55 -5.61 -11.13
C PHE A 151 11.16 -6.37 -12.31
N ALA A 152 10.44 -6.53 -13.42
CA ALA A 152 10.96 -7.20 -14.60
C ALA A 152 12.20 -6.51 -15.17
N HIS A 153 12.20 -5.17 -15.23
CA HIS A 153 13.38 -4.39 -15.62
C HIS A 153 14.54 -4.52 -14.63
N MET A 154 14.27 -4.69 -13.33
CA MET A 154 15.31 -4.89 -12.32
C MET A 154 15.94 -6.28 -12.38
N VAL A 155 15.16 -7.34 -12.64
CA VAL A 155 15.67 -8.72 -12.74
C VAL A 155 16.33 -9.04 -14.08
N GLY A 156 16.58 -8.03 -14.91
CA GLY A 156 17.41 -8.16 -16.09
C GLY A 156 16.85 -9.06 -17.20
N PRO A 157 17.60 -9.20 -18.31
CA PRO A 157 17.15 -9.93 -19.50
C PRO A 157 16.92 -11.43 -19.27
N THR A 158 17.53 -12.03 -18.24
CA THR A 158 17.38 -13.46 -17.95
C THR A 158 16.42 -13.76 -16.79
N GLY A 159 15.98 -12.74 -16.06
CA GLY A 159 15.03 -12.88 -14.97
C GLY A 159 13.58 -12.93 -15.43
N LYS A 160 12.68 -13.22 -14.48
CA LYS A 160 11.27 -13.43 -14.74
C LYS A 160 10.41 -12.99 -13.56
N VAL A 161 9.30 -12.33 -13.84
CA VAL A 161 8.31 -11.89 -12.86
C VAL A 161 6.95 -12.49 -13.21
N ILE A 162 6.33 -13.13 -12.23
CA ILE A 162 4.99 -13.69 -12.33
C ILE A 162 4.07 -12.84 -11.45
N GLY A 163 3.17 -12.09 -12.08
CA GLY A 163 2.09 -11.37 -11.41
C GLY A 163 0.88 -12.27 -11.21
N VAL A 164 0.35 -12.32 -10.00
CA VAL A 164 -0.87 -13.04 -9.63
C VAL A 164 -1.99 -12.05 -9.42
N GLU A 165 -3.10 -12.25 -10.11
CA GLU A 165 -4.32 -11.45 -9.99
C GLU A 165 -5.53 -12.40 -10.09
N HIS A 166 -6.60 -12.15 -9.34
CA HIS A 166 -7.78 -13.04 -9.32
C HIS A 166 -9.00 -12.46 -10.05
N ILE A 167 -8.98 -11.19 -10.44
CA ILE A 167 -10.04 -10.53 -11.20
C ILE A 167 -9.71 -10.59 -12.70
N PRO A 168 -10.44 -11.37 -13.53
CA PRO A 168 -10.16 -11.51 -14.95
C PRO A 168 -10.07 -10.18 -15.71
N GLU A 169 -10.92 -9.22 -15.36
CA GLU A 169 -10.96 -7.91 -16.00
C GLU A 169 -9.71 -7.07 -15.69
N LEU A 170 -9.13 -7.20 -14.50
CA LEU A 170 -7.85 -6.60 -14.14
C LEU A 170 -6.68 -7.31 -14.85
N ILE A 171 -6.74 -8.63 -15.03
CA ILE A 171 -5.75 -9.38 -15.82
C ILE A 171 -5.75 -8.87 -17.26
N GLU A 172 -6.91 -8.78 -17.91
CA GLU A 172 -6.99 -8.27 -19.28
C GLU A 172 -6.52 -6.82 -19.37
N ALA A 173 -6.90 -5.98 -18.42
CA ALA A 173 -6.46 -4.59 -18.37
C ALA A 173 -4.94 -4.48 -18.22
N SER A 174 -4.33 -5.27 -17.32
CA SER A 174 -2.88 -5.28 -17.14
C SER A 174 -2.14 -5.71 -18.40
N LEU A 175 -2.58 -6.78 -19.08
CA LEU A 175 -1.98 -7.22 -20.34
C LEU A 175 -2.08 -6.14 -21.44
N ARG A 176 -3.20 -5.42 -21.52
CA ARG A 176 -3.35 -4.26 -22.41
C ARG A 176 -2.42 -3.11 -22.03
N ASN A 177 -2.32 -2.78 -20.75
CA ASN A 177 -1.46 -1.70 -20.24
C ASN A 177 0.01 -1.97 -20.54
N ILE A 178 0.48 -3.18 -20.22
CA ILE A 178 1.86 -3.62 -20.48
C ILE A 178 2.15 -3.56 -21.98
N SER A 179 1.20 -3.94 -22.84
CA SER A 179 1.38 -3.91 -24.29
C SER A 179 1.58 -2.51 -24.88
N LYS A 180 1.17 -1.43 -24.18
CA LYS A 180 1.34 -0.05 -24.66
C LYS A 180 2.81 0.42 -24.68
N GLY A 181 3.62 -0.03 -23.72
CA GLY A 181 5.00 0.45 -23.54
C GLY A 181 6.06 -0.62 -23.24
N ASN A 182 5.65 -1.85 -22.92
CA ASN A 182 6.54 -2.93 -22.49
C ASN A 182 6.11 -4.30 -23.05
N LYS A 183 5.57 -4.32 -24.28
CA LYS A 183 5.13 -5.56 -24.95
C LYS A 183 6.25 -6.61 -25.07
N ASP A 184 7.49 -6.16 -25.20
CA ASP A 184 8.68 -7.02 -25.24
C ASP A 184 8.82 -7.90 -23.98
N LEU A 185 8.37 -7.42 -22.81
CA LEU A 185 8.37 -8.21 -21.57
C LEU A 185 7.39 -9.38 -21.62
N LEU A 186 6.24 -9.19 -22.27
CA LEU A 186 5.26 -10.27 -22.49
C LEU A 186 5.77 -11.25 -23.54
N ASP A 187 6.26 -10.73 -24.68
CA ASP A 187 6.70 -11.54 -25.81
C ASP A 187 7.91 -12.43 -25.44
N SER A 188 8.83 -11.90 -24.61
CA SER A 188 9.97 -12.67 -24.09
C SER A 188 9.61 -13.63 -22.94
N GLY A 189 8.40 -13.53 -22.39
CA GLY A 189 7.97 -14.30 -21.23
C GLY A 189 8.61 -13.86 -19.91
N ARG A 190 9.31 -12.72 -19.89
CA ARG A 190 9.89 -12.10 -18.68
C ARG A 190 8.81 -11.60 -17.74
N VAL A 191 7.66 -11.20 -18.25
CA VAL A 191 6.44 -10.92 -17.46
C VAL A 191 5.36 -11.94 -17.84
N ARG A 192 4.72 -12.50 -16.82
CA ARG A 192 3.48 -13.29 -16.97
C ARG A 192 2.48 -12.81 -15.93
N ILE A 193 1.26 -12.52 -16.34
CA ILE A 193 0.12 -12.31 -15.44
C ILE A 193 -0.73 -13.57 -15.46
N VAL A 194 -1.06 -14.12 -14.29
CA VAL A 194 -1.80 -15.38 -14.16
C VAL A 194 -3.03 -15.19 -13.27
N GLU A 195 -4.13 -15.85 -13.64
CA GLU A 195 -5.32 -15.93 -12.78
C GLU A 195 -5.07 -16.92 -11.64
N ALA A 196 -4.88 -16.41 -10.43
CA ALA A 196 -4.70 -17.22 -9.24
C ALA A 196 -5.01 -16.42 -7.97
N ASP A 197 -5.19 -17.12 -6.86
CA ASP A 197 -5.37 -16.50 -5.55
C ASP A 197 -4.01 -16.16 -4.91
N ALA A 198 -3.76 -14.86 -4.70
CA ALA A 198 -2.54 -14.35 -4.12
C ALA A 198 -2.21 -14.95 -2.74
N ARG A 199 -3.21 -15.43 -2.00
CA ARG A 199 -3.04 -16.05 -0.68
C ARG A 199 -2.40 -17.44 -0.78
N GLU A 200 -2.49 -18.08 -1.94
CA GLU A 200 -1.92 -19.41 -2.22
C GLU A 200 -0.52 -19.33 -2.84
N GLY A 201 -0.07 -18.14 -3.22
CA GLY A 201 1.12 -17.97 -4.05
C GLY A 201 0.89 -18.50 -5.47
N TYR A 202 1.93 -19.03 -6.10
CA TYR A 202 1.83 -19.67 -7.41
C TYR A 202 2.82 -20.83 -7.52
N LEU A 203 2.41 -22.01 -7.05
CA LEU A 203 3.25 -23.20 -7.01
C LEU A 203 3.83 -23.66 -8.37
N PRO A 204 3.13 -23.54 -9.52
CA PRO A 204 3.65 -24.08 -10.80
C PRO A 204 4.98 -23.50 -11.28
N GLU A 205 5.36 -22.31 -10.82
CA GLU A 205 6.63 -21.65 -11.18
C GLU A 205 7.58 -21.51 -9.98
N ALA A 206 7.19 -21.99 -8.80
CA ALA A 206 8.04 -22.02 -7.63
C ALA A 206 9.31 -22.88 -7.89
N PRO A 207 10.43 -22.60 -7.19
CA PRO A 207 10.58 -21.61 -6.13
C PRO A 207 11.05 -20.23 -6.63
N TYR A 208 10.89 -19.20 -5.79
CA TYR A 208 11.16 -17.79 -6.10
C TYR A 208 12.33 -17.21 -5.30
N ASP A 209 13.10 -16.31 -5.90
CA ASP A 209 14.12 -15.51 -5.23
C ASP A 209 13.48 -14.38 -4.42
N VAL A 210 12.39 -13.81 -4.95
CA VAL A 210 11.60 -12.76 -4.30
C VAL A 210 10.12 -13.11 -4.37
N ILE A 211 9.41 -12.88 -3.28
CA ILE A 211 7.95 -12.85 -3.27
C ILE A 211 7.51 -11.51 -2.66
N TYR A 212 6.68 -10.77 -3.36
CA TYR A 212 6.18 -9.49 -2.90
C TYR A 212 4.66 -9.52 -2.79
N TYR A 213 4.12 -8.92 -1.73
CA TYR A 213 2.69 -8.69 -1.54
C TYR A 213 2.33 -7.24 -1.88
N GLY A 214 1.51 -7.05 -2.91
CA GLY A 214 0.99 -5.75 -3.34
C GLY A 214 -0.19 -5.23 -2.54
N GLY A 215 -0.63 -5.99 -1.54
CA GLY A 215 -1.60 -5.57 -0.54
C GLY A 215 -1.23 -6.14 0.83
N CYS A 216 -1.89 -5.66 1.88
CA CYS A 216 -1.62 -6.12 3.23
C CYS A 216 -2.20 -7.52 3.50
N VAL A 217 -1.55 -8.22 4.44
CA VAL A 217 -2.02 -9.50 4.99
C VAL A 217 -1.88 -9.48 6.51
N SER A 218 -2.71 -10.24 7.22
CA SER A 218 -2.55 -10.40 8.67
C SER A 218 -1.28 -11.18 9.04
N GLU A 219 -0.93 -12.16 8.20
CA GLU A 219 0.29 -12.94 8.26
C GLU A 219 0.64 -13.52 6.88
N VAL A 220 1.91 -13.85 6.65
CA VAL A 220 2.32 -14.54 5.42
C VAL A 220 2.07 -16.05 5.56
N PRO A 221 1.20 -16.66 4.73
CA PRO A 221 0.85 -18.07 4.87
C PRO A 221 2.04 -19.02 4.64
N SER A 222 2.07 -20.13 5.36
CA SER A 222 3.11 -21.17 5.24
C SER A 222 3.27 -21.71 3.81
N ARG A 223 2.16 -21.84 3.07
CA ARG A 223 2.14 -22.22 1.65
C ARG A 223 2.88 -21.24 0.73
N VAL A 224 2.92 -19.95 1.06
CA VAL A 224 3.71 -18.94 0.33
C VAL A 224 5.15 -18.94 0.84
N LEU A 225 5.36 -19.02 2.15
CA LEU A 225 6.70 -19.16 2.74
C LEU A 225 7.46 -20.32 2.09
N ASN A 226 6.81 -21.46 1.85
CA ASN A 226 7.40 -22.66 1.25
C ASN A 226 7.79 -22.52 -0.23
N GLN A 227 7.30 -21.49 -0.91
CA GLN A 227 7.68 -21.20 -2.30
C GLN A 227 8.94 -20.32 -2.39
N LEU A 228 9.42 -19.79 -1.27
CA LEU A 228 10.64 -18.98 -1.22
C LEU A 228 11.90 -19.85 -1.27
N LYS A 229 12.83 -19.51 -2.16
CA LYS A 229 14.16 -20.14 -2.23
C LYS A 229 14.97 -19.86 -0.98
N LYS A 230 15.93 -20.75 -0.69
CA LYS A 230 17.04 -20.43 0.21
C LYS A 230 17.80 -19.22 -0.33
N GLY A 231 18.12 -18.27 0.55
CA GLY A 231 18.68 -16.97 0.20
C GLY A 231 17.66 -15.99 -0.38
N GLY A 232 16.37 -16.36 -0.46
CA GLY A 232 15.31 -15.50 -0.96
C GLY A 232 14.70 -14.61 0.11
N ARG A 233 13.91 -13.62 -0.35
CA ARG A 233 13.20 -12.65 0.49
C ARG A 233 11.71 -12.54 0.15
N ILE A 234 10.87 -12.52 1.17
CA ILE A 234 9.51 -11.99 1.10
C ILE A 234 9.50 -10.55 1.60
N LEU A 235 8.74 -9.68 0.93
CA LEU A 235 8.41 -8.34 1.42
C LEU A 235 6.89 -8.18 1.38
N ALA A 236 6.28 -7.88 2.53
CA ALA A 236 4.83 -7.79 2.66
C ALA A 236 4.42 -6.73 3.69
N PRO A 237 3.38 -5.91 3.42
CA PRO A 237 2.69 -5.18 4.46
C PRO A 237 1.94 -6.16 5.38
N ILE A 238 2.29 -6.20 6.67
CA ILE A 238 1.68 -7.08 7.66
C ILE A 238 0.98 -6.26 8.73
N GLY A 239 -0.32 -6.46 8.88
CA GLY A 239 -1.14 -5.73 9.83
C GLY A 239 -2.63 -5.92 9.57
N PRO A 240 -3.48 -5.32 10.42
CA PRO A 240 -4.92 -5.28 10.19
C PRO A 240 -5.26 -4.48 8.92
N MET A 241 -6.43 -4.75 8.34
CA MET A 241 -6.89 -4.09 7.11
C MET A 241 -7.33 -2.64 7.32
N ASP A 242 -7.77 -2.30 8.52
CA ASP A 242 -8.39 -1.02 8.90
C ASP A 242 -7.47 -0.10 9.72
N ASP A 243 -6.17 -0.41 9.78
CA ASP A 243 -5.16 0.38 10.48
C ASP A 243 -3.81 0.38 9.72
N PHE A 244 -2.85 1.12 10.24
CA PHE A 244 -1.46 1.06 9.79
C PHE A 244 -0.91 -0.36 9.91
N GLN A 245 -0.18 -0.76 8.88
CA GLN A 245 0.53 -2.04 8.81
C GLN A 245 2.02 -1.78 8.90
N LYS A 246 2.81 -2.84 9.09
CA LYS A 246 4.26 -2.77 9.00
C LYS A 246 4.72 -3.38 7.70
N LEU A 247 5.54 -2.68 6.94
CA LEU A 247 6.26 -3.30 5.84
C LEU A 247 7.29 -4.25 6.44
N THR A 248 7.06 -5.54 6.29
CA THR A 248 7.86 -6.60 6.88
C THR A 248 8.67 -7.32 5.80
N GLN A 249 9.95 -7.50 6.09
CA GLN A 249 10.86 -8.38 5.38
C GLN A 249 10.91 -9.76 6.05
N ILE A 250 10.90 -10.82 5.26
CA ILE A 250 11.14 -12.20 5.74
C ILE A 250 12.21 -12.85 4.86
N ASP A 251 13.38 -13.11 5.43
CA ASP A 251 14.50 -13.75 4.73
C ASP A 251 14.55 -15.25 5.05
N ARG A 252 14.80 -16.08 4.03
CA ARG A 252 15.09 -17.50 4.22
C ARG A 252 16.59 -17.73 4.10
N PHE A 253 17.25 -18.11 5.18
CA PHE A 253 18.67 -18.45 5.16
C PHE A 253 18.95 -19.82 4.54
N HIS A 254 20.22 -20.10 4.25
CA HIS A 254 20.67 -21.34 3.62
C HIS A 254 20.42 -22.60 4.47
N ASP A 255 20.35 -22.44 5.79
CA ASP A 255 19.98 -23.48 6.76
C ASP A 255 18.47 -23.68 6.90
N ASN A 256 17.65 -22.97 6.10
CA ASN A 256 16.19 -22.90 6.13
C ASN A 256 15.58 -22.10 7.30
N THR A 257 16.38 -21.44 8.13
CA THR A 257 15.81 -20.54 9.15
C THR A 257 15.15 -19.33 8.46
N LEU A 258 14.02 -18.90 9.02
CA LEU A 258 13.30 -17.71 8.59
C LEU A 258 13.55 -16.59 9.59
N GLN A 259 13.99 -15.44 9.11
CA GLN A 259 14.11 -14.23 9.93
C GLN A 259 13.13 -13.17 9.44
N LYS A 260 12.26 -12.73 10.35
CA LYS A 260 11.33 -11.63 10.15
C LYS A 260 11.97 -10.33 10.66
N THR A 261 11.83 -9.24 9.91
CA THR A 261 12.26 -7.89 10.30
C THR A 261 11.20 -6.89 9.86
N ASP A 262 10.63 -6.16 10.81
CA ASP A 262 9.72 -5.05 10.52
C ASP A 262 10.55 -3.81 10.15
N LEU A 263 10.21 -3.16 9.03
CA LEU A 263 10.97 -2.03 8.50
C LEU A 263 10.39 -0.70 8.98
N PHE A 264 9.17 -0.37 8.55
CA PHE A 264 8.46 0.87 8.89
C PHE A 264 6.95 0.73 8.63
N GLU A 265 6.17 1.70 9.11
CA GLU A 265 4.71 1.72 8.96
C GLU A 265 4.28 2.10 7.54
N VAL A 266 3.23 1.45 7.05
CA VAL A 266 2.64 1.64 5.72
C VAL A 266 1.13 1.46 5.78
N ALA A 267 0.42 1.91 4.76
CA ALA A 267 -1.01 1.67 4.58
C ALA A 267 -1.26 1.14 3.16
N TYR A 268 -1.64 -0.14 3.06
CA TYR A 268 -2.00 -0.83 1.83
C TYR A 268 -3.42 -1.37 1.94
N ASP A 269 -4.10 -1.49 0.79
CA ASP A 269 -5.33 -2.27 0.68
C ASP A 269 -5.05 -3.76 0.91
N ALA A 270 -6.04 -4.49 1.42
CA ALA A 270 -5.86 -5.91 1.76
C ALA A 270 -5.82 -6.83 0.54
N ILE A 271 -5.01 -7.89 0.62
CA ILE A 271 -5.18 -9.07 -0.22
C ILE A 271 -6.44 -9.82 0.24
N MET A 272 -7.50 -9.69 -0.55
CA MET A 272 -8.82 -10.24 -0.23
C MET A 272 -9.11 -11.56 -0.94
N ARG A 273 -10.18 -12.24 -0.50
CA ARG A 273 -10.85 -13.27 -1.30
C ARG A 273 -11.54 -12.61 -2.50
N LYS A 274 -11.49 -13.25 -3.68
CA LYS A 274 -12.20 -12.80 -4.89
C LYS A 274 -13.66 -12.44 -4.63
N ALA A 275 -14.39 -13.29 -3.90
CA ALA A 275 -15.80 -13.05 -3.58
C ALA A 275 -16.02 -11.74 -2.81
N LEU A 276 -15.20 -11.48 -1.78
CA LEU A 276 -15.30 -10.26 -0.97
C LEU A 276 -15.01 -9.01 -1.80
N GLN A 277 -13.95 -9.03 -2.62
CA GLN A 277 -13.61 -7.90 -3.48
C GLN A 277 -14.73 -7.58 -4.48
N MET A 278 -15.34 -8.62 -5.08
CA MET A 278 -16.45 -8.44 -6.01
C MET A 278 -17.72 -7.94 -5.33
N ASP A 279 -17.98 -8.32 -4.09
CA ASP A 279 -19.10 -7.81 -3.32
C ASP A 279 -18.90 -6.31 -2.99
N ILE A 280 -17.68 -5.89 -2.62
CA ILE A 280 -17.34 -4.47 -2.42
C ILE A 280 -17.50 -3.68 -3.73
N HIS A 281 -17.01 -4.22 -4.85
CA HIS A 281 -17.14 -3.58 -6.15
C HIS A 281 -18.59 -3.31 -6.54
N LYS A 282 -19.49 -4.29 -6.35
CA LYS A 282 -20.92 -4.13 -6.65
C LYS A 282 -21.55 -3.03 -5.79
N PHE A 283 -21.22 -2.99 -4.50
CA PHE A 283 -21.72 -1.96 -3.60
C PHE A 283 -21.26 -0.55 -4.01
N GLN A 284 -20.02 -0.40 -4.48
CA GLN A 284 -19.50 0.89 -4.97
C GLN A 284 -20.18 1.36 -6.26
N MET A 285 -20.64 0.43 -7.11
CA MET A 285 -21.25 0.75 -8.41
C MET A 285 -22.73 1.15 -8.30
N ASP A 286 -23.44 0.67 -7.28
CA ASP A 286 -24.84 1.03 -7.04
C ASP A 286 -25.09 1.30 -5.54
N PRO A 287 -24.82 2.53 -5.06
CA PRO A 287 -25.09 2.89 -3.68
C PRO A 287 -26.60 3.02 -3.38
N VAL A 288 -27.49 2.91 -4.39
CA VAL A 288 -28.94 3.20 -4.30
C VAL A 288 -29.80 1.95 -4.45
N ASP A 289 -29.21 0.74 -4.49
CA ASP A 289 -30.01 -0.47 -4.33
C ASP A 289 -30.41 -0.63 -2.86
N GLU A 290 -31.39 0.18 -2.44
CA GLU A 290 -32.13 0.00 -1.19
C GLU A 290 -32.74 -1.41 -1.12
N ASN A 291 -32.87 -2.15 -2.25
CA ASN A 291 -33.24 -3.57 -2.21
C ASN A 291 -32.11 -4.51 -1.82
N LEU A 292 -30.85 -4.11 -1.71
CA LEU A 292 -29.89 -4.90 -0.94
C LEU A 292 -30.22 -4.84 0.55
N PHE A 293 -30.81 -3.74 1.03
CA PHE A 293 -31.41 -3.61 2.36
C PHE A 293 -32.86 -4.13 2.44
N THR A 294 -33.57 -4.29 1.32
CA THR A 294 -35.00 -4.71 1.29
C THR A 294 -35.20 -6.16 0.83
N LEU A 295 -34.20 -6.80 0.20
CA LEU A 295 -34.04 -8.26 0.16
C LEU A 295 -33.58 -8.82 1.51
N MET A 296 -33.20 -7.95 2.45
CA MET A 296 -32.96 -8.29 3.86
C MET A 296 -34.24 -8.36 4.70
N ASP A 297 -35.43 -8.24 4.10
CA ASP A 297 -36.70 -8.39 4.84
C ASP A 297 -37.72 -9.18 4.01
N LYS A 298 -37.57 -10.52 3.99
CA LYS A 298 -38.59 -11.45 4.51
C LYS A 298 -38.34 -12.95 4.31
N ASP A 299 -37.36 -13.40 3.52
CA ASP A 299 -37.21 -14.86 3.29
C ASP A 299 -35.75 -15.37 3.13
N SER A 300 -34.72 -14.66 3.61
CA SER A 300 -33.31 -15.08 3.40
C SER A 300 -32.46 -15.26 4.66
N ASP A 301 -33.07 -15.54 5.82
CA ASP A 301 -32.35 -15.81 7.08
C ASP A 301 -31.42 -17.05 7.02
N GLU A 302 -31.63 -17.98 6.08
CA GLU A 302 -30.78 -19.17 5.94
C GLU A 302 -29.45 -18.87 5.20
N LEU A 303 -29.46 -18.08 4.13
CA LEU A 303 -28.27 -17.88 3.27
C LEU A 303 -27.26 -16.88 3.84
N PHE A 304 -27.71 -15.85 4.58
CA PHE A 304 -26.82 -14.90 5.23
C PHE A 304 -26.22 -15.48 6.52
N SER A 305 -26.99 -16.27 7.27
CA SER A 305 -26.49 -16.88 8.51
C SER A 305 -25.45 -17.96 8.23
N GLU A 306 -25.55 -18.74 7.14
CA GLU A 306 -24.51 -19.69 6.75
C GLU A 306 -23.24 -18.99 6.23
N ARG A 307 -23.34 -17.99 5.34
CA ARG A 307 -22.15 -17.28 4.82
C ARG A 307 -21.41 -16.47 5.87
N VAL A 308 -22.13 -15.78 6.76
CA VAL A 308 -21.52 -15.04 7.87
C VAL A 308 -21.00 -15.99 8.95
N TRP A 309 -21.60 -17.18 9.13
CA TRP A 309 -21.09 -18.22 10.02
C TRP A 309 -19.82 -18.88 9.49
N GLU A 310 -19.73 -19.14 8.18
CA GLU A 310 -18.50 -19.61 7.52
C GLU A 310 -17.39 -18.56 7.59
N LEU A 311 -17.71 -17.27 7.40
CA LEU A 311 -16.76 -16.16 7.59
C LEU A 311 -16.28 -16.05 9.04
N LYS A 312 -17.14 -16.32 10.04
CA LYS A 312 -16.76 -16.33 11.47
C LYS A 312 -15.89 -17.52 11.88
N GLN A 313 -15.78 -18.56 11.06
CA GLN A 313 -14.86 -19.68 11.27
C GLN A 313 -13.51 -19.48 10.57
N ASP A 314 -13.34 -18.40 9.80
CA ASP A 314 -12.08 -18.02 9.19
C ASP A 314 -11.14 -17.38 10.24
N PRO A 315 -9.93 -17.91 10.46
CA PRO A 315 -8.93 -17.29 11.34
C PRO A 315 -8.56 -15.85 10.95
N LEU A 316 -8.88 -15.40 9.74
CA LEU A 316 -8.74 -14.00 9.30
C LEU A 316 -9.83 -13.06 9.83
N TYR A 317 -10.89 -13.61 10.43
CA TYR A 317 -12.05 -12.88 10.96
C TYR A 317 -12.10 -12.96 12.50
N THR A 318 -10.96 -12.75 13.16
CA THR A 318 -10.92 -12.64 14.63
C THR A 318 -11.17 -11.19 15.08
N THR A 319 -12.45 -10.90 15.35
CA THR A 319 -13.00 -9.99 16.37
C THR A 319 -12.43 -8.56 16.48
N GLU A 320 -13.11 -7.58 15.87
CA GLU A 320 -14.01 -6.61 16.52
C GLU A 320 -14.79 -5.86 15.43
N LYS A 321 -15.94 -5.30 15.79
CA LYS A 321 -17.08 -5.10 14.88
C LYS A 321 -16.95 -3.77 14.12
N TRP A 322 -16.77 -3.83 12.81
CA TRP A 322 -16.98 -2.68 11.94
C TRP A 322 -18.31 -2.84 11.17
N ILE A 323 -19.19 -1.85 11.33
CA ILE A 323 -20.33 -1.62 10.46
C ILE A 323 -20.18 -0.17 9.98
N PRO A 324 -20.23 0.11 8.66
CA PRO A 324 -20.21 1.48 8.16
C PRO A 324 -21.34 2.31 8.78
N GLN A 325 -21.11 3.61 8.97
CA GLN A 325 -22.10 4.50 9.58
C GLN A 325 -23.44 4.48 8.81
N PRO A 326 -24.58 4.30 9.50
CA PRO A 326 -25.88 4.38 8.86
C PRO A 326 -26.16 5.79 8.31
N PRO A 327 -26.80 5.94 7.14
CA PRO A 327 -27.23 7.24 6.64
C PRO A 327 -28.13 7.96 7.66
N GLY A 328 -27.76 9.19 8.06
CA GLY A 328 -28.55 10.04 8.96
C GLY A 328 -28.00 10.24 10.38
N TYR A 329 -26.88 9.61 10.76
CA TYR A 329 -26.23 9.79 12.06
C TYR A 329 -24.87 10.46 11.89
N THR A 330 -24.67 11.64 12.50
CA THR A 330 -23.46 12.47 12.34
C THR A 330 -22.53 12.46 13.57
N THR A 331 -22.86 11.69 14.61
CA THR A 331 -22.08 11.60 15.85
C THR A 331 -21.85 10.15 16.27
N PRO A 332 -20.70 9.82 16.88
CA PRO A 332 -20.44 8.50 17.45
C PRO A 332 -21.57 8.05 18.37
N GLY A 333 -21.95 6.79 18.31
CA GLY A 333 -23.08 6.27 19.08
C GLY A 333 -23.04 4.75 19.27
N GLU A 334 -23.94 4.28 20.12
CA GLU A 334 -24.13 2.85 20.40
C GLU A 334 -25.50 2.41 19.86
N ILE A 335 -25.52 1.33 19.09
CA ILE A 335 -26.75 0.66 18.65
C ILE A 335 -26.79 -0.70 19.34
N THR A 336 -27.95 -1.09 19.89
CA THR A 336 -28.11 -2.42 20.50
C THR A 336 -29.15 -3.23 19.73
N THR A 337 -28.76 -4.42 19.27
CA THR A 337 -29.65 -5.37 18.56
C THR A 337 -29.72 -6.70 19.33
N ARG A 338 -30.52 -7.67 18.87
CA ARG A 338 -30.57 -9.03 19.44
C ARG A 338 -29.99 -10.05 18.47
N ASP A 339 -29.22 -11.01 18.98
CA ASP A 339 -28.74 -12.14 18.19
C ASP A 339 -29.80 -13.25 18.04
N LYS A 340 -29.49 -14.29 17.25
CA LYS A 340 -30.36 -15.45 17.01
C LYS A 340 -30.71 -16.28 18.26
N TYR A 341 -30.07 -16.00 19.40
CA TYR A 341 -30.37 -16.61 20.70
C TYR A 341 -31.12 -15.64 21.63
N GLY A 342 -31.57 -14.50 21.11
CA GLY A 342 -32.29 -13.48 21.86
C GLY A 342 -31.40 -12.62 22.76
N ARG A 343 -30.08 -12.75 22.70
CA ARG A 343 -29.14 -12.00 23.54
C ARG A 343 -28.94 -10.61 22.97
N LEU A 344 -28.92 -9.59 23.83
CA LEU A 344 -28.63 -8.22 23.42
C LEU A 344 -27.15 -8.08 23.04
N VAL A 345 -26.89 -7.43 21.92
CA VAL A 345 -25.57 -7.20 21.36
C VAL A 345 -25.46 -5.71 21.02
N THR A 346 -24.54 -5.02 21.67
CA THR A 346 -24.26 -3.60 21.45
C THR A 346 -23.13 -3.43 20.43
N TRP A 347 -23.25 -2.41 19.60
CA TRP A 347 -22.38 -2.03 18.49
C TRP A 347 -22.00 -0.57 18.67
N ASN A 348 -20.70 -0.28 18.63
CA ASN A 348 -20.20 1.09 18.76
C ASN A 348 -19.65 1.51 17.41
N TYR A 349 -20.00 2.71 16.95
CA TYR A 349 -19.45 3.27 15.72
C TYR A 349 -18.76 4.60 16.02
N SER A 350 -17.52 4.75 15.55
CA SER A 350 -16.75 5.98 15.64
C SER A 350 -16.98 6.86 14.39
N GLY A 351 -17.05 8.17 14.59
CA GLY A 351 -17.01 9.14 13.49
C GLY A 351 -15.57 9.50 13.17
N TRP A 352 -15.20 9.46 11.90
CA TRP A 352 -13.96 10.09 11.42
C TRP A 352 -14.17 11.61 11.30
N PRO A 353 -13.14 12.44 11.54
CA PRO A 353 -13.24 13.87 11.32
C PRO A 353 -13.37 14.15 9.83
N VAL A 354 -14.39 14.92 9.47
CA VAL A 354 -14.51 15.57 8.16
C VAL A 354 -13.36 16.59 8.07
N VAL A 355 -12.58 16.54 6.98
CA VAL A 355 -11.61 17.58 6.63
C VAL A 355 -12.35 18.83 6.16
#